data_AF-A0A917PQD6-F1
#
_entry.id   AF-A0A917PQD6-F1
#
_cell.length_a   1.000
_cell.length_b   1.000
_cell.length_c   1.000
_cell.angle_alpha   90.00
_cell.angle_beta   90.00
_cell.angle_gamma   90.00
#
_symmetry.space_group_name_H-M   'P 1'
#
loop_
_entity.id
_entity.type
_entity.pdbx_description
1 polymer ?
#
loop_
_entity_poly.entity_id
_entity_poly.type
_entity_poly.pdbx_seq_one_letter_code
_entity_poly.pdbx_strand_id
1 'polypeptide(L)'
;MLLRLGILSFLSLILLIGCQQNNEQSLPEEDDQDNHFLQVEDSQPIEQQDLNNQEIASHLANVAGDVPDVKDATSVVAGPYAVVGIDVDKDLDRSRVGTIKYSVLEAMHEDPYGKTAVVVADGDVVQRLRTMGNKIAQGYPVQGFIDELSAIVGRYMPDFPINEDRPDEGDQNKKSVPKDKEKQLDEIEEDQSNQQNQE
;
A
#
# COMPACT_ATOMS: atom_id res chain seq x y z
N MET A 1 40.45 40.72 19.44
CA MET A 1 39.43 39.65 19.58
C MET A 1 38.08 40.09 19.04
N LEU A 2 37.58 41.29 19.43
CA LEU A 2 36.33 41.87 18.96
C LEU A 2 36.25 42.06 17.43
N LEU A 3 37.36 42.47 16.78
CA LEU A 3 37.41 42.64 15.32
C LEU A 3 37.26 41.32 14.55
N ARG A 4 37.80 40.21 15.07
CA ARG A 4 37.68 38.88 14.47
C ARG A 4 36.28 38.30 14.64
N LEU A 5 35.62 38.61 15.77
CA LEU A 5 34.23 38.23 16.02
C LEU A 5 33.27 38.97 15.06
N GLY A 6 33.54 40.24 14.77
CA GLY A 6 32.77 41.03 13.81
C GLY A 6 32.86 40.48 12.37
N ILE A 7 34.05 40.06 11.94
CA ILE A 7 34.25 39.47 10.60
C ILE A 7 33.51 38.14 10.46
N LEU A 8 33.53 37.28 11.48
CA LEU A 8 32.80 36.01 11.49
C LEU A 8 31.28 36.20 11.47
N SER A 9 30.77 37.21 12.18
CA SER A 9 29.35 37.55 12.17
C SER A 9 28.89 38.07 10.80
N PHE A 10 29.71 38.91 10.16
CA PHE A 10 29.40 39.47 8.84
C PHE A 10 29.42 38.41 7.73
N LEU A 11 30.32 37.42 7.81
CA LEU A 11 30.39 36.30 6.85
C LEU A 11 29.16 35.38 6.93
N SER A 12 28.61 35.18 8.13
CA SER A 12 27.38 34.40 8.35
C SER A 12 26.15 35.05 7.70
N LEU A 13 26.09 36.38 7.71
CA LEU A 13 24.96 37.14 7.18
C LEU A 13 24.88 37.08 5.64
N ILE A 14 26.02 36.91 4.95
CA ILE A 14 26.09 36.82 3.48
C ILE A 14 25.55 35.46 2.97
N LEU A 15 25.68 34.39 3.78
CA LEU A 15 25.20 33.05 3.42
C LEU A 15 23.66 32.95 3.39
N LEU A 16 22.94 33.88 4.02
CA LEU A 16 21.48 33.88 4.07
C LEU A 16 20.80 34.56 2.87
N ILE A 17 21.54 35.25 2.00
CA ILE A 17 20.98 35.99 0.84
C ILE A 17 21.00 35.14 -0.45
N GLY A 18 21.50 33.90 -0.39
CA GLY A 18 21.75 33.04 -1.56
C GLY A 18 20.63 32.11 -2.01
N CYS A 19 19.35 32.38 -1.71
CA CYS A 19 18.23 31.51 -2.15
C CYS A 19 17.07 32.32 -2.74
N GLN A 20 17.29 32.98 -3.88
CA GLN A 20 16.19 33.39 -4.76
C GLN A 20 16.68 33.56 -6.21
N GLN A 21 16.78 32.45 -6.94
CA GLN A 21 16.74 32.44 -8.40
C GLN A 21 15.46 31.68 -8.78
N ASN A 22 14.36 32.42 -8.88
CA ASN A 22 13.08 31.89 -9.35
C ASN A 22 12.95 32.20 -10.83
N ASN A 23 13.20 31.14 -11.63
CA ASN A 23 12.66 30.83 -12.95
C ASN A 23 12.38 32.00 -13.92
N GLU A 24 13.36 32.33 -14.78
CA GLU A 24 13.10 33.03 -16.03
C GLU A 24 13.19 32.03 -17.19
N GLN A 25 12.15 32.03 -18.02
CA GLN A 25 11.99 31.22 -19.22
C GLN A 25 13.22 31.36 -20.12
N SER A 26 14.00 30.29 -20.25
CA SER A 26 14.97 30.16 -21.32
C SER A 26 14.21 29.91 -22.63
N LEU A 27 14.05 30.95 -23.44
CA LEU A 27 13.83 30.81 -24.88
C LEU A 27 14.98 29.96 -25.45
N PRO A 28 14.74 28.91 -26.25
CA PRO A 28 15.81 28.25 -26.97
C PRO A 28 16.31 29.17 -28.09
N GLU A 29 17.62 29.42 -28.12
CA GLU A 29 18.33 29.92 -29.30
C GLU A 29 18.11 28.94 -30.46
N GLU A 30 17.64 29.48 -31.60
CA GLU A 30 17.58 28.78 -32.88
C GLU A 30 19.01 28.47 -33.36
N ASP A 31 19.36 27.17 -33.39
CA ASP A 31 20.48 26.67 -34.20
C ASP A 31 19.94 25.67 -35.23
N ASP A 32 20.32 25.94 -36.48
CA ASP A 32 19.93 25.26 -37.71
C ASP A 32 20.46 23.82 -37.72
N GLN A 33 19.57 22.83 -37.56
CA GLN A 33 19.65 21.51 -38.25
C GLN A 33 18.46 20.59 -37.96
N ASP A 34 17.48 20.64 -38.87
CA ASP A 34 16.82 19.48 -39.50
C ASP A 34 16.40 18.30 -38.61
N ASN A 35 15.64 18.58 -37.55
CA ASN A 35 14.78 17.60 -36.88
C ASN A 35 13.47 18.27 -36.48
N HIS A 36 12.50 18.31 -37.40
CA HIS A 36 11.16 18.80 -37.11
C HIS A 36 10.41 17.85 -36.16
N PHE A 37 10.69 17.95 -34.87
CA PHE A 37 9.73 17.56 -33.84
C PHE A 37 8.60 18.59 -33.89
N LEU A 38 7.50 18.24 -34.55
CA LEU A 38 6.26 18.99 -34.47
C LEU A 38 5.75 18.87 -33.04
N GLN A 39 6.08 19.86 -32.22
CA GLN A 39 5.53 20.00 -30.87
C GLN A 39 4.07 20.42 -31.05
N VAL A 40 3.16 19.45 -30.98
CA VAL A 40 1.72 19.71 -31.00
C VAL A 40 1.32 20.14 -29.60
N GLU A 41 0.76 21.34 -29.48
CA GLU A 41 0.09 21.75 -28.25
C GLU A 41 -1.13 20.84 -28.04
N ASP A 42 -1.23 20.28 -26.83
CA ASP A 42 -2.46 19.60 -26.43
C ASP A 42 -3.59 20.63 -26.44
N SER A 43 -4.57 20.42 -27.32
CA SER A 43 -5.73 21.29 -27.45
C SER A 43 -6.62 21.34 -26.19
N GLN A 44 -6.37 20.44 -25.23
CA GLN A 44 -7.04 20.37 -23.94
C GLN A 44 -6.00 20.17 -22.82
N PRO A 45 -5.24 21.20 -22.43
CA PRO A 45 -4.34 21.08 -21.29
C PRO A 45 -5.19 20.78 -20.04
N ILE A 46 -5.16 19.53 -19.58
CA ILE A 46 -5.79 19.16 -18.32
C ILE A 46 -4.94 19.78 -17.23
N GLU A 47 -5.43 20.87 -16.65
CA GLU A 47 -4.83 21.49 -15.47
C GLU A 47 -5.00 20.50 -14.30
N GLN A 48 -4.02 19.62 -14.10
CA GLN A 48 -4.04 18.67 -13.00
C GLN A 48 -3.85 19.46 -11.70
N GLN A 49 -4.90 19.50 -10.87
CA GLN A 49 -4.76 20.01 -9.51
C GLN A 49 -3.80 19.10 -8.75
N ASP A 50 -2.94 19.72 -7.94
CA ASP A 50 -2.05 19.02 -7.03
C ASP A 50 -2.88 18.52 -5.84
N LEU A 51 -3.48 17.34 -6.01
CA LEU A 51 -4.26 16.65 -4.99
C LEU A 51 -3.35 15.70 -4.21
N ASN A 52 -3.54 15.63 -2.90
CA ASN A 52 -2.88 14.62 -2.10
C ASN A 52 -3.53 13.23 -2.32
N ASN A 53 -2.83 12.15 -1.94
CA ASN A 53 -3.32 10.78 -2.16
C ASN A 53 -4.71 10.51 -1.57
N GLN A 54 -5.08 11.14 -0.45
CA GLN A 54 -6.38 10.94 0.18
C GLN A 54 -7.50 11.66 -0.59
N GLU A 55 -7.21 12.83 -1.14
CA GLU A 55 -8.12 13.54 -2.05
C GLU A 55 -8.31 12.76 -3.34
N ILE A 56 -7.22 12.26 -3.95
CA ILE A 56 -7.28 11.40 -5.13
C ILE A 56 -8.09 10.14 -4.84
N ALA A 57 -7.84 9.45 -3.71
CA ALA A 57 -8.60 8.27 -3.34
C ALA A 57 -10.10 8.57 -3.21
N SER A 58 -10.45 9.67 -2.53
CA SER A 58 -11.84 10.09 -2.37
C SER A 58 -12.50 10.40 -3.72
N HIS A 59 -11.76 11.11 -4.59
CA HIS A 59 -12.19 11.43 -5.94
C HIS A 59 -12.46 10.19 -6.79
N LEU A 60 -11.50 9.26 -6.85
CA LEU A 60 -11.65 8.02 -7.63
C LEU A 60 -12.79 7.12 -7.11
N ALA A 61 -12.99 7.08 -5.79
CA ALA A 61 -14.13 6.38 -5.20
C ALA A 61 -15.46 6.99 -5.64
N ASN A 62 -15.57 8.32 -5.68
CA ASN A 62 -16.79 9.00 -6.14
C ASN A 62 -17.04 8.74 -7.63
N VAL A 63 -16.03 8.90 -8.48
CA VAL A 63 -16.15 8.63 -9.93
C VAL A 63 -16.61 7.19 -10.17
N ALA A 64 -16.07 6.21 -9.44
CA ALA A 64 -16.51 4.82 -9.55
C ALA A 64 -17.94 4.60 -9.01
N GLY A 65 -18.31 5.28 -7.93
CA GLY A 65 -19.65 5.21 -7.32
C GLY A 65 -20.76 5.81 -8.19
N ASP A 66 -20.42 6.75 -9.07
CA ASP A 66 -21.37 7.37 -10.00
C ASP A 66 -21.74 6.46 -11.19
N VAL A 67 -21.01 5.35 -11.38
CA VAL A 67 -21.30 4.38 -12.44
C VAL A 67 -22.56 3.57 -12.09
N PRO A 68 -23.50 3.39 -13.03
CA PRO A 68 -24.71 2.60 -12.78
C PRO A 68 -24.42 1.18 -12.29
N ASP A 69 -25.30 0.69 -11.41
CA ASP A 69 -25.22 -0.62 -10.76
C ASP A 69 -24.04 -0.80 -9.78
N VAL A 70 -23.23 0.25 -9.53
CA VAL A 70 -22.31 0.32 -8.39
C VAL A 70 -23.10 0.80 -7.16
N LYS A 71 -23.08 0.01 -6.09
CA LYS A 71 -23.77 0.33 -4.82
C LYS A 71 -22.92 1.22 -3.93
N ASP A 72 -21.62 0.97 -3.93
CA ASP A 72 -20.64 1.61 -3.08
C ASP A 72 -19.25 1.42 -3.71
N ALA A 73 -18.33 2.34 -3.43
CA ALA A 73 -16.98 2.30 -3.95
C ALA A 73 -15.98 2.79 -2.91
N THR A 74 -14.78 2.22 -2.96
CA THR A 74 -13.67 2.62 -2.10
C THR A 74 -12.40 2.64 -2.93
N SER A 75 -11.48 3.54 -2.60
CA SER A 75 -10.19 3.61 -3.28
C SER A 75 -9.06 3.79 -2.28
N VAL A 76 -7.89 3.26 -2.63
CA VAL A 76 -6.64 3.49 -1.91
C VAL A 76 -5.58 3.89 -2.94
N VAL A 77 -4.88 4.98 -2.64
CA VAL A 77 -3.82 5.54 -3.49
C VAL A 77 -2.51 5.56 -2.72
N ALA A 78 -1.47 5.01 -3.35
CA ALA A 78 -0.12 4.95 -2.80
C ALA A 78 0.89 5.32 -3.90
N GLY A 79 1.30 6.58 -3.90
CA GLY A 79 2.20 7.11 -4.94
C GLY A 79 1.54 7.01 -6.32
N PRO A 80 2.18 6.38 -7.33
CA PRO A 80 1.62 6.27 -8.68
C PRO A 80 0.56 5.16 -8.84
N TYR A 81 0.25 4.42 -7.77
CA TYR A 81 -0.66 3.28 -7.80
C TYR A 81 -1.99 3.62 -7.15
N ALA A 82 -3.08 3.27 -7.83
CA ALA A 82 -4.44 3.38 -7.31
C ALA A 82 -5.16 2.04 -7.45
N VAL A 83 -5.90 1.65 -6.40
CA VAL A 83 -6.78 0.48 -6.43
C VAL A 83 -8.18 0.92 -6.03
N VAL A 84 -9.14 0.65 -6.91
CA VAL A 84 -10.55 0.99 -6.75
C VAL A 84 -11.34 -0.29 -6.55
N GLY A 85 -11.95 -0.43 -5.39
CA GLY A 85 -12.92 -1.48 -5.09
C GLY A 85 -14.33 -0.98 -5.36
N ILE A 86 -15.12 -1.78 -6.07
CA ILE A 86 -16.56 -1.52 -6.29
C ILE A 86 -17.40 -2.63 -5.68
N ASP A 87 -18.46 -2.25 -4.97
CA ASP A 87 -19.51 -3.15 -4.50
C ASP A 87 -20.68 -3.12 -5.48
N VAL A 88 -21.12 -4.30 -5.90
CA VAL A 88 -22.18 -4.50 -6.89
C VAL A 88 -23.20 -5.49 -6.33
N ASP A 89 -24.35 -5.63 -6.98
CA ASP A 89 -25.36 -6.58 -6.49
C ASP A 89 -24.84 -8.04 -6.52
N LYS A 90 -25.05 -8.77 -5.42
CA LYS A 90 -24.63 -10.17 -5.24
C LYS A 90 -25.40 -11.13 -6.13
N ASP A 91 -26.59 -10.72 -6.56
CA ASP A 91 -27.46 -11.51 -7.44
C ASP A 91 -27.09 -11.35 -8.92
N LEU A 92 -26.10 -10.51 -9.26
CA LEU A 92 -25.63 -10.34 -10.65
C LEU A 92 -24.81 -11.54 -11.09
N ASP A 93 -25.03 -11.95 -12.34
CA ASP A 93 -24.14 -12.90 -12.99
C ASP A 93 -22.75 -12.29 -13.28
N ARG A 94 -21.77 -13.17 -13.47
CA ARG A 94 -20.38 -12.75 -13.73
C ARG A 94 -20.21 -11.89 -14.98
N SER A 95 -21.06 -12.08 -16.00
CA SER A 95 -21.00 -11.31 -17.23
C SER A 95 -21.43 -9.86 -16.97
N ARG A 96 -22.50 -9.66 -16.20
CA ARG A 96 -23.00 -8.34 -15.81
C ARG A 96 -22.01 -7.62 -14.88
N VAL A 97 -21.42 -8.31 -13.91
CA VAL A 97 -20.32 -7.75 -13.10
C VAL A 97 -19.14 -7.33 -13.97
N GLY A 98 -18.80 -8.14 -14.99
CA GLY A 98 -17.78 -7.82 -15.98
C GLY A 98 -18.07 -6.53 -16.75
N THR A 99 -19.31 -6.35 -17.20
CA THR A 99 -19.74 -5.12 -17.88
C THR A 99 -19.65 -3.90 -16.97
N ILE A 100 -20.10 -4.00 -15.71
CA ILE A 100 -20.00 -2.88 -14.76
C ILE A 100 -18.54 -2.49 -14.53
N LYS A 101 -17.67 -3.50 -14.31
CA LYS A 101 -16.23 -3.25 -14.13
C LYS A 101 -15.61 -2.59 -15.36
N TYR A 102 -16.05 -2.95 -16.57
CA TYR A 102 -15.62 -2.30 -17.79
C TYR A 102 -16.06 -0.82 -17.84
N SER A 103 -17.31 -0.51 -17.48
CA SER A 103 -17.80 0.87 -17.39
C SER A 103 -17.00 1.71 -16.39
N VAL A 104 -16.67 1.14 -15.23
CA VAL A 104 -15.82 1.81 -14.23
C VAL A 104 -14.41 2.02 -14.77
N LEU A 105 -13.83 1.03 -15.47
CA LEU A 105 -12.52 1.18 -16.10
C LEU A 105 -12.50 2.30 -17.15
N GLU A 106 -13.58 2.46 -17.92
CA GLU A 106 -13.70 3.57 -18.88
C GLU A 106 -13.74 4.92 -18.15
N ALA A 107 -14.54 5.05 -17.09
CA ALA A 107 -14.58 6.26 -16.27
C ALA A 107 -13.21 6.58 -15.64
N MET A 108 -12.47 5.55 -15.20
CA MET A 108 -11.09 5.71 -14.70
C MET A 108 -10.12 6.11 -15.81
N HIS A 109 -10.32 5.64 -17.04
CA HIS A 109 -9.46 5.96 -18.18
C HIS A 109 -9.59 7.42 -18.61
N GLU A 110 -10.82 7.95 -18.56
CA GLU A 110 -11.11 9.37 -18.83
C GLU A 110 -10.63 10.29 -17.68
N ASP A 111 -10.53 9.76 -16.46
CA ASP A 111 -10.07 10.51 -15.29
C ASP A 111 -8.53 10.70 -15.27
N PRO A 112 -8.01 11.93 -15.08
CA PRO A 112 -6.57 12.18 -15.07
C PRO A 112 -5.80 11.45 -13.96
N TYR A 113 -6.45 11.17 -12.82
CA TYR A 113 -5.85 10.44 -11.70
C TYR A 113 -6.15 8.93 -11.75
N GLY A 114 -7.17 8.52 -12.51
CA GLY A 114 -7.64 7.14 -12.61
C GLY A 114 -6.95 6.29 -13.69
N LYS A 115 -6.14 6.89 -14.58
CA LYS A 115 -5.60 6.20 -15.79
C LYS A 115 -4.85 4.89 -15.52
N THR A 116 -4.24 4.76 -14.34
CA THR A 116 -3.48 3.57 -13.90
C THR A 116 -4.20 2.76 -12.83
N ALA A 117 -5.46 3.11 -12.51
CA ALA A 117 -6.20 2.49 -11.45
C ALA A 117 -6.57 1.04 -11.78
N VAL A 118 -6.42 0.16 -10.80
CA VAL A 118 -6.87 -1.22 -10.88
C VAL A 118 -8.26 -1.31 -10.26
N VAL A 119 -9.24 -1.81 -11.03
CA VAL A 119 -10.62 -1.96 -10.55
C VAL A 119 -10.89 -3.40 -10.14
N VAL A 120 -11.41 -3.58 -8.92
CA VAL A 120 -11.78 -4.88 -8.35
C VAL A 120 -13.25 -4.86 -7.92
N ALA A 121 -14.01 -5.87 -8.36
CA ALA A 121 -15.41 -6.05 -8.02
C ALA A 121 -15.58 -7.30 -7.14
N ASP A 122 -15.00 -7.24 -5.93
CA ASP A 122 -15.04 -8.33 -4.96
C ASP A 122 -15.30 -7.76 -3.57
N GLY A 123 -16.33 -8.26 -2.89
CA GLY A 123 -16.76 -7.72 -1.60
C GLY A 123 -15.73 -7.89 -0.48
N ASP A 124 -14.94 -8.98 -0.48
CA ASP A 124 -13.87 -9.17 0.52
C ASP A 124 -12.76 -8.15 0.27
N VAL A 125 -12.36 -7.93 -0.98
CA VAL A 125 -11.35 -6.92 -1.33
C VAL A 125 -11.82 -5.50 -1.01
N VAL A 126 -13.07 -5.14 -1.31
CA VAL A 126 -13.65 -3.83 -0.95
C VAL A 126 -13.55 -3.58 0.55
N GLN A 127 -13.90 -4.57 1.37
CA GLN A 127 -13.82 -4.42 2.83
C GLN A 127 -12.38 -4.24 3.31
N ARG A 128 -11.41 -4.93 2.70
CA ARG A 128 -9.98 -4.79 3.02
C ARG A 128 -9.45 -3.41 2.64
N LEU A 129 -9.79 -2.93 1.44
CA LEU A 129 -9.45 -1.57 0.99
C LEU A 129 -10.00 -0.52 1.94
N ARG A 130 -11.24 -0.68 2.39
CA ARG A 130 -11.88 0.19 3.39
C ARG A 130 -11.14 0.16 4.73
N THR A 131 -10.73 -1.01 5.22
CA THR A 131 -9.92 -1.12 6.46
C THR A 131 -8.55 -0.46 6.30
N MET A 132 -7.87 -0.64 5.16
CA MET A 132 -6.61 0.07 4.89
C MET A 132 -6.81 1.58 4.87
N GLY A 133 -7.82 2.07 4.13
CA GLY A 133 -8.15 3.49 4.05
C GLY A 133 -8.42 4.09 5.43
N ASN A 134 -9.17 3.39 6.28
CA ASN A 134 -9.43 3.83 7.65
C ASN A 134 -8.15 3.93 8.49
N LYS A 135 -7.21 2.97 8.38
CA LYS A 135 -5.93 3.02 9.10
C LYS A 135 -5.00 4.11 8.56
N ILE A 136 -4.98 4.33 7.25
CA ILE A 136 -4.25 5.43 6.61
C ILE A 136 -4.79 6.77 7.12
N ALA A 137 -6.11 6.96 7.15
CA ALA A 137 -6.74 8.18 7.65
C ALA A 137 -6.47 8.43 9.15
N GLN A 138 -6.24 7.38 9.93
CA GLN A 138 -5.84 7.46 11.34
C GLN A 138 -4.34 7.74 11.54
N GLY A 139 -3.54 7.84 10.48
CA GLY A 139 -2.10 8.08 10.56
C GLY A 139 -1.23 6.82 10.66
N TYR A 140 -1.80 5.64 10.38
CA TYR A 140 -1.09 4.35 10.42
C TYR A 140 -1.01 3.67 9.03
N PRO A 141 -0.40 4.31 8.01
CA PRO A 141 -0.41 3.79 6.64
C PRO A 141 0.38 2.47 6.49
N VAL A 142 1.55 2.36 7.14
CA VAL A 142 2.40 1.15 7.06
C VAL A 142 1.69 -0.03 7.72
N GLN A 143 1.17 0.17 8.93
CA GLN A 143 0.45 -0.86 9.66
C GLN A 143 -0.83 -1.28 8.92
N GLY A 144 -1.56 -0.33 8.34
CA GLY A 144 -2.75 -0.61 7.54
C GLY A 144 -2.50 -1.57 6.40
N PHE A 145 -1.43 -1.34 5.64
CA PHE A 145 -1.05 -2.22 4.55
C PHE A 145 -0.57 -3.59 5.03
N ILE A 146 0.34 -3.62 6.03
CA ILE A 146 0.93 -4.87 6.53
C ILE A 146 -0.11 -5.77 7.18
N ASP A 147 -1.09 -5.22 7.90
CA ASP A 147 -2.14 -6.01 8.54
C ASP A 147 -3.02 -6.71 7.50
N GLU A 148 -3.44 -6.00 6.45
CA GLU A 148 -4.24 -6.61 5.39
C GLU A 148 -3.45 -7.60 4.55
N LEU A 149 -2.18 -7.30 4.26
CA LEU A 149 -1.31 -8.23 3.56
C LEU A 149 -1.10 -9.52 4.38
N SER A 150 -0.86 -9.40 5.68
CA SER A 150 -0.69 -10.55 6.58
C SER A 150 -1.96 -11.39 6.65
N ALA A 151 -3.13 -10.76 6.70
CA ALA A 151 -4.42 -11.45 6.68
C ALA A 151 -4.68 -12.18 5.36
N ILE A 152 -4.26 -11.61 4.22
CA ILE A 152 -4.33 -12.28 2.91
C ILE A 152 -3.38 -13.48 2.89
N VAL A 153 -2.10 -13.29 3.23
CA VAL A 153 -1.10 -14.35 3.23
C VAL A 153 -1.50 -15.50 4.15
N GLY A 154 -1.99 -15.20 5.36
CA GLY A 154 -2.45 -16.21 6.31
C GLY A 154 -3.65 -17.04 5.82
N ARG A 155 -4.49 -16.49 4.93
CA ARG A 155 -5.62 -17.24 4.33
C ARG A 155 -5.19 -18.20 3.23
N TYR A 156 -4.09 -17.91 2.55
CA TYR A 156 -3.56 -18.73 1.45
C TYR A 156 -2.36 -19.59 1.84
N MET A 157 -1.79 -19.38 3.03
CA MET A 157 -0.73 -20.23 3.57
C MET A 157 -1.30 -21.62 3.84
N PRO A 158 -0.78 -22.68 3.20
CA PRO A 158 -1.26 -24.02 3.45
C PRO A 158 -0.82 -24.50 4.82
N ASP A 159 -1.75 -25.07 5.58
CA ASP A 159 -1.41 -25.89 6.74
C ASP A 159 -0.98 -27.28 6.26
N PHE A 160 0.21 -27.71 6.65
CA PHE A 160 0.66 -29.07 6.41
C PHE A 160 0.16 -29.96 7.55
N PRO A 161 -0.34 -31.18 7.26
CA PRO A 161 -0.64 -32.13 8.32
C PRO A 161 0.62 -32.40 9.14
N ILE A 162 0.46 -32.57 10.45
CA ILE A 162 1.56 -32.99 11.31
C ILE A 162 1.98 -34.39 10.85
N ASN A 163 3.15 -34.50 10.19
CA ASN A 163 3.76 -35.80 9.96
C ASN A 163 4.03 -36.45 11.33
N GLU A 164 3.29 -37.50 11.66
CA GLU A 164 3.54 -38.38 12.80
C GLU A 164 4.85 -39.17 12.61
N ASP A 165 5.29 -39.34 11.36
CA ASP A 165 6.58 -39.92 10.96
C ASP A 165 7.74 -38.89 10.93
N ARG A 166 7.67 -37.82 11.73
CA ARG A 166 8.88 -37.04 12.00
C ARG A 166 9.79 -37.97 12.81
N PRO A 167 11.03 -38.30 12.35
CA PRO A 167 11.98 -38.92 13.26
C PRO A 167 12.02 -38.03 14.49
N ASP A 168 11.89 -38.63 15.67
CA ASP A 168 11.98 -37.93 16.94
C ASP A 168 13.30 -37.16 16.91
N GLU A 169 13.23 -35.86 16.58
CA GLU A 169 14.36 -34.95 16.68
C GLU A 169 14.50 -34.73 18.17
N GLY A 170 15.05 -35.74 18.85
CA GLY A 170 15.13 -35.80 20.29
C GLY A 170 15.62 -34.46 20.78
N ASP A 171 14.81 -33.85 21.65
CA ASP A 171 14.94 -32.46 22.07
C ASP A 171 16.42 -32.08 22.20
N GLN A 172 16.89 -31.21 21.30
CA GLN A 172 18.29 -30.82 21.24
C GLN A 172 18.73 -30.16 22.57
N ASN A 173 17.77 -29.68 23.40
CA ASN A 173 18.03 -29.17 24.74
C ASN A 173 18.25 -30.27 25.79
N LYS A 174 17.76 -31.50 25.57
CA LYS A 174 17.96 -32.66 26.46
C LYS A 174 19.44 -33.02 26.59
N LYS A 175 20.28 -32.71 25.58
CA LYS A 175 21.76 -32.85 25.63
C LYS A 175 22.45 -31.97 26.68
N SER A 176 21.78 -30.91 27.16
CA SER A 176 22.33 -29.97 28.14
C SER A 176 21.89 -30.26 29.57
N VAL A 177 21.01 -31.24 29.77
CA VAL A 177 20.48 -31.61 31.08
C VAL A 177 21.42 -32.64 31.74
N PRO A 178 21.90 -32.40 32.97
CA PRO A 178 22.63 -33.41 33.72
C PRO A 178 21.80 -34.70 33.89
N LYS A 179 22.43 -35.88 33.69
CA LYS A 179 21.74 -37.19 33.68
C LYS A 179 20.90 -37.49 34.92
N ASP A 180 21.23 -36.89 36.06
CA ASP A 180 20.49 -36.99 37.31
C ASP A 180 19.14 -36.26 37.28
N LYS A 181 19.03 -35.20 36.47
CA LYS A 181 17.80 -34.42 36.30
C LYS A 181 16.89 -34.94 35.20
N GLU A 182 17.44 -35.67 34.23
CA GLU A 182 16.69 -36.25 33.11
C GLU A 182 15.57 -37.17 33.63
N LYS A 183 15.88 -38.06 34.57
CA LYS A 183 14.90 -38.97 35.19
C LYS A 183 13.78 -38.25 35.94
N GLN A 184 14.10 -37.14 36.61
CA GLN A 184 13.10 -36.37 37.35
C GLN A 184 12.15 -35.65 36.38
N LEU A 185 12.66 -35.18 35.24
CA LEU A 185 11.86 -34.51 34.23
C LEU A 185 10.95 -35.49 33.49
N ASP A 186 11.45 -36.69 33.16
CA ASP A 186 10.66 -37.74 32.53
C ASP A 186 9.48 -38.17 33.44
N GLU A 187 9.71 -38.30 34.75
CA GLU A 187 8.68 -38.65 35.74
C GLU A 187 7.60 -37.54 35.86
N ILE A 188 8.02 -36.26 35.86
CA ILE A 188 7.09 -35.12 35.88
C ILE A 188 6.26 -35.05 34.60
N GLU A 189 6.85 -35.32 33.44
CA GLU A 189 6.16 -35.31 32.15
C GLU A 189 5.11 -36.44 32.05
N GLU A 190 5.46 -37.63 32.53
CA GLU A 190 4.55 -38.77 32.59
C GLU A 190 3.37 -38.52 33.54
N ASP A 191 3.62 -37.92 34.71
CA ASP A 191 2.57 -37.53 35.65
C ASP A 191 1.61 -36.47 35.06
N GLN A 192 2.14 -35.46 34.37
CA GLN A 192 1.34 -34.40 33.72
C GLN A 192 0.47 -34.97 32.60
N SER A 193 1.04 -35.83 31.76
CA SER A 193 0.34 -36.47 30.64
C SER A 193 -0.79 -37.40 31.11
N ASN A 194 -0.54 -38.16 32.17
CA ASN A 194 -1.55 -39.06 32.75
C ASN A 194 -2.67 -38.29 33.46
N GLN A 195 -2.39 -37.13 34.05
CA GLN A 195 -3.42 -36.26 34.63
C GLN A 195 -4.31 -35.62 33.57
N GLN A 196 -3.75 -35.21 32.43
CA GLN A 196 -4.51 -34.58 31.36
C GLN A 196 -5.48 -35.52 30.64
N ASN A 197 -5.24 -36.84 30.71
CA ASN A 197 -6.10 -37.87 30.13
C ASN A 197 -7.20 -38.39 31.09
N GLN A 198 -7.29 -37.84 32.31
CA GLN A 198 -8.26 -38.25 33.33
C GLN A 198 -9.36 -37.21 33.62
N GLU A 199 -9.40 -36.09 32.89
CA GLU A 199 -10.53 -35.15 32.83
C GLU A 199 -11.32 -35.29 31.52
#